data_AF-A0A7Y5DYU4-F1
#
_entry.id   AF-A0A7Y5DYU4-F1
#
_cell.length_a   1.000
_cell.length_b   1.000
_cell.length_c   1.000
_cell.angle_alpha   90.00
_cell.angle_beta   90.00
_cell.angle_gamma   90.00
#
_symmetry.space_group_name_H-M   'P 1'
#
loop_
_entity.id
_entity.type
_entity.pdbx_description
1 polymer ?
#
loop_
_entity_poly.entity_id
_entity_poly.type
_entity_poly.pdbx_seq_one_letter_code
_entity_poly.pdbx_strand_id
1 'polypeptide(L)'
;MPVVHTRLRWILSCGGVAWALAAKSSRAADPPAARNEQCASAAEDGQRLQASGKLLDARERFVSCGQSTCPRRVQTDCIRWLEQTDEAMPTVVVRVVRADGEELTSGDVRLDGRPIHPFDGLPIRLDPGPHKLEAQMGESSTSATFVAVQGEKRKLVKLTFAPPAARGDAATPRPPPPVVTPVRWPGWTLVLGGVALGGTGGVLWGLGRSEHDALASSCGQTGTCAESSTRASQAKLVVGDVLVLTGVVALGIGIYFMVRPPTHVRSGALAPFVFSF
;
A
#
# COMPACT_ATOMS: atom_id res chain seq x y z
N MET A 1 -38.43 -82.79 -29.45
CA MET A 1 -39.64 -81.98 -29.25
C MET A 1 -40.13 -82.22 -27.83
N PRO A 2 -40.57 -81.24 -26.99
CA PRO A 2 -40.61 -79.76 -27.08
C PRO A 2 -39.80 -79.07 -25.93
N VAL A 3 -39.23 -77.88 -26.13
CA VAL A 3 -39.66 -76.50 -25.73
C VAL A 3 -39.40 -76.09 -24.26
N VAL A 4 -38.38 -75.22 -24.11
CA VAL A 4 -38.24 -73.95 -23.36
C VAL A 4 -39.01 -73.74 -22.04
N HIS A 5 -38.28 -73.39 -20.95
CA HIS A 5 -38.56 -72.30 -19.99
C HIS A 5 -37.28 -72.05 -19.11
N THR A 6 -36.61 -70.89 -19.19
CA THR A 6 -36.73 -69.68 -18.34
C THR A 6 -35.80 -69.64 -17.10
N ARG A 7 -34.80 -68.73 -17.16
CA ARG A 7 -34.09 -67.94 -16.11
C ARG A 7 -33.69 -68.58 -14.77
N LEU A 8 -32.44 -68.40 -14.32
CA LEU A 8 -32.00 -67.33 -13.37
C LEU A 8 -30.49 -67.45 -13.05
N ARG A 9 -29.88 -66.30 -12.71
CA ARG A 9 -28.44 -66.04 -12.40
C ARG A 9 -27.95 -66.80 -11.16
N TRP A 10 -26.64 -66.95 -10.98
CA TRP A 10 -25.81 -66.31 -9.93
C TRP A 10 -24.39 -66.94 -9.86
N ILE A 11 -23.41 -66.11 -10.21
CA ILE A 11 -22.06 -65.91 -9.64
C ILE A 11 -21.33 -67.12 -9.03
N LEU A 12 -20.24 -67.52 -9.68
CA LEU A 12 -19.17 -68.33 -9.10
C LEU A 12 -17.86 -67.53 -9.05
N SER A 13 -17.32 -67.48 -7.84
CA SER A 13 -16.05 -66.90 -7.43
C SER A 13 -14.87 -67.70 -7.99
N CYS A 14 -13.84 -67.02 -8.47
CA CYS A 14 -12.50 -67.59 -8.68
C CYS A 14 -11.49 -66.66 -8.00
N GLY A 15 -10.81 -67.19 -6.98
CA GLY A 15 -9.71 -66.52 -6.30
C GLY A 15 -8.49 -66.40 -7.22
N GLY A 16 -8.02 -65.18 -7.41
CA GLY A 16 -6.77 -64.86 -8.08
C GLY A 16 -5.79 -64.23 -7.09
N VAL A 17 -4.62 -64.83 -6.95
CA VAL A 17 -3.46 -64.29 -6.24
C VAL A 17 -3.01 -63.03 -6.98
N ALA A 18 -3.27 -61.85 -6.41
CA ALA A 18 -2.83 -60.57 -6.97
C ALA A 18 -1.41 -60.26 -6.49
N TRP A 19 -0.42 -60.46 -7.38
CA TRP A 19 0.90 -59.87 -7.23
C TRP A 19 0.78 -58.34 -7.36
N ALA A 20 0.88 -57.63 -6.24
CA ALA A 20 0.97 -56.17 -6.22
C ALA A 20 2.37 -55.73 -6.70
N LEU A 21 2.50 -55.48 -8.01
CA LEU A 21 3.66 -54.78 -8.58
C LEU A 21 3.65 -53.33 -8.09
N ALA A 22 4.46 -53.03 -7.07
CA ALA A 22 4.79 -51.67 -6.69
C ALA A 22 5.64 -51.03 -7.80
N ALA A 23 5.01 -50.36 -8.75
CA ALA A 23 5.69 -49.51 -9.72
C ALA A 23 6.37 -48.36 -8.99
N LYS A 24 7.66 -48.49 -8.71
CA LYS A 24 8.53 -47.38 -8.31
C LYS A 24 8.61 -46.43 -9.49
N SER A 25 7.76 -45.40 -9.49
CA SER A 25 7.84 -44.29 -10.43
C SER A 25 9.18 -43.59 -10.23
N SER A 26 10.16 -43.96 -11.04
CA SER A 26 11.45 -43.29 -11.08
C SER A 26 11.22 -41.98 -11.81
N ARG A 27 11.35 -40.84 -11.13
CA ARG A 27 11.35 -39.52 -11.79
C ARG A 27 12.52 -39.49 -12.76
N ALA A 28 12.25 -39.74 -14.05
CA ALA A 28 13.19 -39.40 -15.11
C ALA A 28 13.43 -37.89 -15.03
N ALA A 29 14.69 -37.46 -15.17
CA ALA A 29 15.00 -36.04 -15.25
C ALA A 29 14.28 -35.44 -16.47
N ASP A 30 13.65 -34.29 -16.29
CA ASP A 30 12.94 -33.59 -17.37
C ASP A 30 13.83 -33.41 -18.61
N PRO A 31 13.28 -33.50 -19.83
CA PRO A 31 14.04 -33.29 -21.04
C PRO A 31 14.67 -31.88 -21.05
N PRO A 32 15.85 -31.69 -21.65
CA PRO A 32 16.56 -30.40 -21.63
C PRO A 32 15.73 -29.20 -22.07
N ALA A 33 14.85 -29.36 -23.07
CA ALA A 33 13.97 -28.30 -23.55
C ALA A 33 12.97 -27.85 -22.46
N ALA A 34 12.30 -28.79 -21.80
CA ALA A 34 11.37 -28.49 -20.70
C ALA A 34 12.09 -27.83 -19.52
N ARG A 35 13.30 -28.27 -19.18
CA ARG A 35 14.10 -27.62 -18.13
C ARG A 35 14.49 -26.19 -18.50
N ASN A 36 14.90 -25.95 -19.74
CA ASN A 36 15.28 -24.61 -20.20
C ASN A 36 14.09 -23.65 -20.13
N GLU A 37 12.90 -24.12 -20.53
CA GLU A 37 11.65 -23.35 -20.44
C GLU A 37 11.28 -23.04 -18.98
N GLN A 38 11.38 -24.01 -18.07
CA GLN A 38 11.17 -23.79 -16.63
C GLN A 38 12.14 -22.74 -16.06
N CYS A 39 13.42 -22.78 -16.44
CA CYS A 39 14.41 -21.80 -16.00
C CYS A 39 14.11 -20.40 -16.54
N ALA A 40 13.69 -20.28 -17.81
CA ALA A 40 13.30 -19.01 -18.41
C ALA A 40 12.06 -18.42 -17.73
N SER A 41 11.04 -19.25 -17.52
CA SER A 41 9.81 -18.85 -16.80
C SER A 41 10.10 -18.38 -15.37
N ALA A 42 10.98 -19.07 -14.64
CA ALA A 42 11.38 -18.63 -13.30
C ALA A 42 12.10 -17.28 -13.32
N ALA A 43 12.96 -17.03 -14.31
CA ALA A 43 13.64 -15.73 -14.46
C ALA A 43 12.66 -14.59 -14.80
N GLU A 44 11.68 -14.85 -15.66
CA GLU A 44 10.63 -13.89 -16.01
C GLU A 44 9.71 -13.59 -14.82
N ASP A 45 9.25 -14.63 -14.11
CA ASP A 45 8.44 -14.47 -12.91
C ASP A 45 9.18 -13.71 -11.82
N GLY A 46 10.47 -14.01 -11.61
CA GLY A 46 11.32 -13.29 -10.65
C GLY A 46 11.37 -11.79 -10.97
N GLN A 47 11.64 -11.43 -12.22
CA GLN A 47 11.69 -10.02 -12.65
C GLN A 47 10.33 -9.32 -12.46
N ARG A 48 9.22 -9.97 -12.83
CA ARG A 48 7.87 -9.44 -12.64
C ARG A 48 7.54 -9.22 -11.17
N LEU A 49 7.85 -10.19 -10.31
CA LEU A 49 7.65 -10.09 -8.86
C LEU A 49 8.50 -8.97 -8.25
N GLN A 50 9.77 -8.88 -8.65
CA GLN A 50 10.68 -7.83 -8.21
C GLN A 50 10.15 -6.44 -8.58
N ALA A 51 9.70 -6.25 -9.83
CA ALA A 51 9.10 -5.01 -10.29
C ALA A 51 7.81 -4.64 -9.53
N SER A 52 7.07 -5.63 -9.03
CA SER A 52 5.86 -5.43 -8.22
C SER A 52 6.12 -5.23 -6.72
N GLY A 53 7.38 -5.29 -6.27
CA GLY A 53 7.74 -5.17 -4.86
C GLY A 53 7.57 -6.46 -4.04
N LYS A 54 7.23 -7.60 -4.65
CA LYS A 54 7.15 -8.90 -3.97
C LYS A 54 8.52 -9.56 -3.92
N LEU A 55 9.41 -8.97 -3.14
CA LEU A 55 10.83 -9.31 -3.11
C LEU A 55 11.10 -10.68 -2.51
N LEU A 56 10.32 -11.13 -1.52
CA LEU A 56 10.43 -12.49 -0.97
C LEU A 56 10.16 -13.55 -2.03
N ASP A 57 9.06 -13.41 -2.78
CA ASP A 57 8.69 -14.34 -3.85
C ASP A 57 9.70 -14.24 -5.02
N ALA A 58 10.13 -13.02 -5.39
CA ALA A 58 11.13 -12.81 -6.44
C ALA A 58 12.44 -13.52 -6.11
N ARG A 59 12.90 -13.41 -4.86
CA ARG A 59 14.10 -14.08 -4.36
C ARG A 59 14.03 -15.59 -4.54
N GLU A 60 12.90 -16.21 -4.20
CA GLU A 60 12.70 -17.65 -4.39
C GLU A 60 12.83 -18.04 -5.87
N ARG A 61 12.23 -17.25 -6.78
CA ARG A 61 12.33 -17.49 -8.22
C ARG A 61 13.75 -17.36 -8.75
N PHE A 62 14.49 -16.35 -8.31
CA PHE A 62 15.88 -16.17 -8.71
C PHE A 62 16.81 -17.26 -8.16
N VAL A 63 16.58 -17.74 -6.93
CA VAL A 63 17.29 -18.91 -6.38
C VAL A 63 17.03 -20.17 -7.23
N SER A 64 15.81 -20.35 -7.72
CA SER A 64 15.44 -21.49 -8.56
C SER A 64 16.15 -21.46 -9.93
N CYS A 65 16.15 -20.32 -10.64
CA CYS A 65 16.84 -20.23 -11.94
C CYS A 65 18.36 -20.06 -11.84
N GLY A 66 18.87 -19.68 -10.66
CA GLY A 66 20.31 -19.65 -10.35
C GLY A 66 20.93 -21.03 -10.14
N GLN A 67 20.14 -22.12 -10.16
CA GLN A 67 20.66 -23.47 -9.98
C GLN A 67 21.53 -23.94 -11.16
N SER A 68 22.49 -24.82 -10.87
CA SER A 68 23.43 -25.35 -11.86
C SER A 68 22.78 -26.17 -12.99
N THR A 69 21.53 -26.58 -12.83
CA THR A 69 20.71 -27.29 -13.82
C THR A 69 20.23 -26.41 -14.97
N CYS A 70 20.22 -25.08 -14.79
CA CYS A 70 19.79 -24.12 -15.81
C CYS A 70 20.93 -23.77 -16.80
N PRO A 71 20.65 -23.19 -17.98
CA PRO A 71 21.70 -22.69 -18.86
C PRO A 71 22.57 -21.62 -18.20
N ARG A 72 23.88 -21.64 -18.43
CA ARG A 72 24.85 -20.73 -17.77
C ARG A 72 24.50 -19.25 -17.87
N ARG A 73 24.01 -18.80 -19.03
CA ARG A 73 23.58 -17.39 -19.21
C ARG A 73 22.45 -17.01 -18.25
N VAL A 74 21.44 -17.87 -18.12
CA VAL A 74 20.29 -17.64 -17.22
C VAL A 74 20.76 -17.64 -15.76
N GLN A 75 21.65 -18.56 -15.38
CA GLN A 75 22.21 -18.59 -14.03
C GLN A 75 22.87 -17.26 -13.67
N THR A 76 23.74 -16.72 -14.55
CA THR A 76 24.44 -15.46 -14.32
C THR A 76 23.47 -14.31 -14.08
N ASP A 77 22.43 -14.19 -14.91
CA ASP A 77 21.42 -13.14 -14.75
C ASP A 77 20.60 -13.30 -13.46
N CYS A 78 20.18 -14.53 -13.14
CA CYS A 78 19.43 -14.82 -11.92
C CYS A 78 20.21 -14.54 -10.65
N ILE A 79 21.51 -14.86 -10.61
CA ILE A 79 22.37 -14.55 -9.46
C ILE A 79 22.50 -13.03 -9.27
N ARG A 80 22.73 -12.29 -10.37
CA ARG A 80 22.80 -10.83 -10.33
C ARG A 80 21.49 -10.20 -9.83
N TRP A 81 20.34 -10.65 -10.32
CA TRP A 81 19.04 -10.14 -9.86
C TRP A 81 18.70 -10.57 -8.43
N LEU A 82 19.15 -11.75 -7.99
CA LEU A 82 19.05 -12.19 -6.60
C LEU A 82 19.78 -11.23 -5.66
N GLU A 83 21.01 -10.84 -5.99
CA GLU A 83 21.79 -9.87 -5.20
C GLU A 83 21.08 -8.52 -5.12
N GLN A 84 20.60 -7.99 -6.25
CA GLN A 84 19.82 -6.74 -6.30
C GLN A 84 18.53 -6.82 -5.47
N THR A 85 17.87 -7.98 -5.48
CA THR A 85 16.66 -8.24 -4.68
C THR A 85 17.01 -8.26 -3.19
N ASP A 86 18.07 -8.94 -2.80
CA ASP A 86 18.54 -9.02 -1.41
C ASP A 86 18.99 -7.63 -0.90
N GLU A 87 19.57 -6.77 -1.75
CA GLU A 87 19.88 -5.38 -1.43
C GLU A 87 18.61 -4.54 -1.25
N ALA A 88 17.63 -4.65 -2.14
CA ALA A 88 16.36 -3.95 -2.07
C ALA A 88 15.46 -4.42 -0.92
N MET A 89 15.66 -5.62 -0.38
CA MET A 89 14.75 -6.22 0.59
C MET A 89 14.85 -5.58 1.98
N PRO A 90 13.77 -5.02 2.56
CA PRO A 90 13.84 -4.51 3.92
C PRO A 90 14.12 -5.61 4.95
N THR A 91 14.73 -5.24 6.07
CA THR A 91 14.81 -6.09 7.26
C THR A 91 14.43 -5.35 8.53
N VAL A 92 13.70 -6.03 9.41
CA VAL A 92 13.28 -5.51 10.71
C VAL A 92 13.82 -6.37 11.85
N VAL A 93 14.13 -5.72 12.96
CA VAL A 93 14.38 -6.38 14.24
C VAL A 93 13.23 -5.99 15.17
N VAL A 94 12.57 -6.97 15.75
CA VAL A 94 11.41 -6.75 16.61
C VAL A 94 11.85 -6.83 18.07
N ARG A 95 11.47 -5.83 18.86
CA ARG A 95 11.60 -5.87 20.31
C ARG A 95 10.24 -5.72 20.96
N VAL A 96 9.98 -6.55 21.95
CA VAL A 96 8.72 -6.51 22.69
C VAL A 96 9.05 -6.20 24.14
N VAL A 97 8.45 -5.14 24.68
CA VAL A 97 8.70 -4.68 26.05
C VAL A 97 7.41 -4.55 26.83
N ARG A 98 7.51 -4.62 28.16
CA ARG A 98 6.43 -4.23 29.08
C ARG A 98 6.44 -2.72 29.34
N ALA A 99 5.39 -2.25 30.02
CA ALA A 99 5.22 -0.84 30.36
C ALA A 99 6.29 -0.29 31.33
N ASP A 100 6.89 -1.17 32.15
CA ASP A 100 8.00 -0.86 33.05
C ASP A 100 9.37 -0.79 32.34
N GLY A 101 9.40 -1.10 31.04
CA GLY A 101 10.61 -1.11 30.23
C GLY A 101 11.35 -2.45 30.18
N GLU A 102 10.86 -3.49 30.85
CA GLU A 102 11.44 -4.84 30.79
C GLU A 102 11.25 -5.43 29.39
N GLU A 103 12.34 -5.91 28.78
CA GLU A 103 12.32 -6.58 27.49
C GLU A 103 11.93 -8.05 27.65
N LEU A 104 11.00 -8.49 26.81
CA LEU A 104 10.53 -9.85 26.80
C LEU A 104 11.44 -10.74 25.97
N THR A 105 11.69 -11.94 26.47
CA THR A 105 12.52 -12.97 25.82
C THR A 105 11.68 -14.13 25.26
N SER A 106 10.36 -14.11 25.45
CA SER A 106 9.43 -15.11 24.93
C SER A 106 8.00 -14.53 24.81
N GLY A 107 7.21 -15.06 23.89
CA GLY A 107 5.81 -14.66 23.66
C GLY A 107 5.28 -15.12 22.30
N ASP A 108 3.98 -14.99 22.08
CA ASP A 108 3.39 -15.18 20.74
C ASP A 108 3.48 -13.86 19.98
N VAL A 109 4.19 -13.85 18.86
CA VAL A 109 4.34 -12.67 18.00
C VAL A 109 4.03 -13.06 16.57
N ARG A 110 3.22 -12.25 15.90
CA ARG A 110 2.79 -12.47 14.52
C ARG A 110 3.10 -11.24 13.67
N LEU A 111 3.63 -11.49 12.48
CA LEU A 111 3.84 -10.49 11.44
C LEU A 111 2.90 -10.80 10.27
N ASP A 112 1.96 -9.90 10.00
CA ASP A 112 0.90 -10.07 9.01
C ASP A 112 0.11 -11.39 9.20
N GLY A 113 -0.18 -11.72 10.46
CA GLY A 113 -0.90 -12.95 10.84
C GLY A 113 -0.05 -14.23 10.85
N ARG A 114 1.20 -14.20 10.39
CA ARG A 114 2.12 -15.35 10.41
C ARG A 114 2.96 -15.36 11.69
N PRO A 115 3.07 -16.49 12.41
CA PRO A 115 3.88 -16.58 13.62
C PRO A 115 5.36 -16.37 13.31
N ILE A 116 6.05 -15.61 14.16
CA ILE A 116 7.48 -15.31 14.07
C ILE A 116 8.15 -15.51 15.44
N HIS A 117 9.48 -15.69 15.42
CA HIS A 117 10.29 -15.90 16.63
C HIS A 117 11.26 -14.74 16.82
N PRO A 118 10.79 -13.53 17.19
CA PRO A 118 11.64 -12.32 17.19
C PRO A 118 12.71 -12.31 18.29
N PHE A 119 12.62 -13.23 19.26
CA PHE A 119 13.49 -13.28 20.44
C PHE A 119 14.87 -13.90 20.17
N ASP A 120 15.11 -14.40 18.95
CA ASP A 120 16.43 -14.83 18.50
C ASP A 120 17.37 -13.65 18.16
N GLY A 121 16.82 -12.43 18.13
CA GLY A 121 17.55 -11.20 17.78
C GLY A 121 17.94 -11.10 16.31
N LEU A 122 17.44 -12.00 15.45
CA LEU A 122 17.78 -12.03 14.05
C LEU A 122 16.87 -11.08 13.24
N PRO A 123 17.41 -10.39 12.22
CA PRO A 123 16.60 -9.59 11.33
C PRO A 123 15.64 -10.45 10.50
N ILE A 124 14.37 -10.06 10.49
CA ILE A 124 13.33 -10.69 9.67
C ILE A 124 13.26 -9.95 8.34
N ARG A 125 13.25 -10.71 7.24
CA ARG A 125 13.06 -10.21 5.87
C ARG A 125 11.56 -10.11 5.56
N LEU A 126 11.19 -9.08 4.82
CA LEU A 126 9.81 -8.78 4.45
C LEU A 126 9.79 -8.02 3.13
N ASP A 127 8.61 -7.92 2.52
CA ASP A 127 8.40 -7.09 1.35
C ASP A 127 8.32 -5.60 1.74
N PRO A 128 8.55 -4.65 0.82
CA PRO A 128 8.29 -3.24 1.05
C PRO A 128 6.79 -2.96 1.16
N GLY A 129 6.43 -1.98 1.99
CA GLY A 129 5.06 -1.54 2.17
C GLY A 129 4.58 -1.63 3.62
N PRO A 130 3.26 -1.51 3.86
CA PRO A 130 2.69 -1.54 5.21
C PRO A 130 2.64 -2.97 5.76
N HIS A 131 3.06 -3.13 7.02
CA HIS A 131 3.04 -4.39 7.75
C HIS A 131 2.41 -4.21 9.14
N LYS A 132 1.79 -5.27 9.64
CA LYS A 132 1.17 -5.31 10.96
C LYS A 132 1.91 -6.30 11.84
N LEU A 133 2.39 -5.82 12.99
CA LEU A 133 2.99 -6.63 14.03
C LEU A 133 2.03 -6.76 15.20
N GLU A 134 1.81 -7.97 15.65
CA GLU A 134 0.89 -8.29 16.75
C GLU A 134 1.64 -9.14 17.77
N ALA A 135 1.50 -8.84 19.05
CA ALA A 135 2.03 -9.65 20.13
C ALA A 135 0.93 -9.98 21.13
N GLN A 136 0.93 -11.22 21.61
CA GLN A 136 0.01 -11.71 22.62
C GLN A 136 0.78 -12.30 23.80
N MET A 137 0.33 -11.95 25.00
CA MET A 137 0.82 -12.47 26.27
C MET A 137 -0.36 -12.76 27.20
N GLY A 138 -0.69 -14.04 27.38
CA GLY A 138 -1.89 -14.44 28.11
C GLY A 138 -3.15 -13.80 27.50
N GLU A 139 -3.89 -13.04 28.31
CA GLU A 139 -5.09 -12.31 27.87
C GLU A 139 -4.80 -10.93 27.27
N SER A 140 -3.56 -10.43 27.37
CA SER A 140 -3.18 -9.13 26.82
C SER A 140 -2.70 -9.26 25.38
N SER A 141 -3.15 -8.36 24.51
CA SER A 141 -2.65 -8.24 23.14
C SER A 141 -2.32 -6.79 22.82
N THR A 142 -1.32 -6.60 21.96
CA THR A 142 -0.92 -5.28 21.45
C THR A 142 -0.56 -5.41 19.98
N SER A 143 -0.77 -4.34 19.21
CA SER A 143 -0.47 -4.34 17.78
C SER A 143 0.09 -3.00 17.35
N ALA A 144 1.02 -3.03 16.39
CA ALA A 144 1.59 -1.85 15.76
C ALA A 144 1.63 -2.04 14.25
N THR A 145 1.38 -0.95 13.52
CA THR A 145 1.57 -0.91 12.07
C THR A 145 2.82 -0.09 11.77
N PHE A 146 3.61 -0.55 10.81
CA PHE A 146 4.78 0.18 10.33
C PHE A 146 4.92 0.01 8.82
N VAL A 147 5.70 0.89 8.18
CA VAL A 147 6.04 0.78 6.76
C VAL A 147 7.47 0.26 6.64
N ALA A 148 7.65 -0.85 5.94
CA ALA A 148 8.94 -1.37 5.53
C ALA A 148 9.40 -0.62 4.27
N VAL A 149 10.49 0.14 4.40
CA VAL A 149 11.02 0.93 3.28
C VAL A 149 12.01 0.07 2.49
N GLN A 150 11.88 0.07 1.17
CA GLN A 150 12.79 -0.68 0.30
C GLN A 150 14.25 -0.32 0.59
N GLY A 151 15.09 -1.34 0.78
CA GLY A 151 16.52 -1.21 1.10
C GLY A 151 16.83 -0.90 2.58
N GLU A 152 15.84 -0.56 3.41
CA GLU A 152 16.04 -0.26 4.82
C GLU A 152 16.40 -1.53 5.60
N LYS A 153 17.61 -1.58 6.16
CA LYS A 153 18.10 -2.75 6.91
C LYS A 153 18.02 -2.51 8.40
N ARG A 154 17.71 -3.59 9.15
CA ARG A 154 17.75 -3.66 10.61
C ARG A 154 16.92 -2.56 11.29
N LYS A 155 15.77 -2.22 10.69
CA LYS A 155 14.83 -1.28 11.29
C LYS A 155 14.32 -1.85 12.62
N LEU A 156 14.46 -1.10 13.71
CA LEU A 156 13.95 -1.50 15.00
C LEU A 156 12.45 -1.20 15.10
N VAL A 157 11.63 -2.24 15.32
CA VAL A 157 10.20 -2.11 15.58
C VAL A 157 9.94 -2.52 17.03
N LYS A 158 9.55 -1.56 17.86
CA LYS A 158 9.28 -1.75 19.29
C LYS A 158 7.78 -1.87 19.55
N LEU A 159 7.35 -2.98 20.13
CA LEU A 159 6.02 -3.17 20.70
C LEU A 159 6.06 -3.01 22.21
N THR A 160 5.14 -2.25 22.76
CA THR A 160 5.01 -2.05 24.21
C THR A 160 3.66 -2.59 24.67
N PHE A 161 3.65 -3.51 25.64
CA PHE A 161 2.44 -3.92 26.33
C PHE A 161 2.02 -2.84 27.33
N ALA A 162 0.74 -2.49 27.32
CA ALA A 162 0.17 -1.65 28.37
C ALA A 162 0.22 -2.38 29.73
N PRO A 163 0.29 -1.66 30.86
CA PRO A 163 0.18 -2.29 32.18
C PRO A 163 -1.12 -3.09 32.24
N PRO A 164 -1.12 -4.31 32.83
CA PRO A 164 -2.37 -4.98 33.12
C PRO A 164 -3.22 -4.02 33.94
N ALA A 165 -4.41 -3.68 33.45
CA ALA A 165 -5.32 -2.79 34.15
C ALA A 165 -5.56 -3.41 35.53
N ALA A 166 -5.01 -2.78 36.57
CA ALA A 166 -5.33 -3.15 37.93
C ALA A 166 -6.85 -3.03 38.04
N ARG A 167 -7.55 -4.16 38.21
CA ARG A 167 -8.91 -4.14 38.75
C ARG A 167 -8.75 -3.66 40.19
N GLY A 168 -8.87 -2.36 40.39
CA GLY A 168 -8.65 -1.71 41.67
C GLY A 168 -9.34 -0.36 41.67
N ASP A 169 -10.36 -0.26 42.50
CA ASP A 169 -11.19 0.90 42.73
C ASP A 169 -10.36 2.16 43.00
N ALA A 170 -10.43 3.11 42.09
CA ALA A 170 -10.29 4.52 42.37
C ALA A 170 -11.04 5.26 41.28
N ALA A 171 -12.31 5.60 41.56
CA ALA A 171 -12.97 6.69 40.89
C ALA A 171 -12.22 7.98 41.24
N THR A 172 -11.10 8.23 40.57
CA THR A 172 -10.62 9.59 40.32
C THR A 172 -11.83 10.34 39.75
N PRO A 173 -12.16 11.56 40.22
CA PRO A 173 -13.24 12.33 39.62
C PRO A 173 -12.95 12.39 38.13
N ARG A 174 -13.81 11.77 37.33
CA ARG A 174 -13.71 11.81 35.88
C ARG A 174 -13.62 13.30 35.55
N PRO A 175 -12.49 13.81 35.00
CA PRO A 175 -12.46 15.19 34.55
C PRO A 175 -13.68 15.38 33.64
N PRO A 176 -14.44 16.47 33.82
CA PRO A 176 -15.66 16.68 33.05
C PRO A 176 -15.31 16.43 31.58
N PRO A 177 -16.17 15.68 30.85
CA PRO A 177 -15.89 15.37 29.46
C PRO A 177 -15.49 16.66 28.77
N PRO A 178 -14.39 16.68 27.99
CA PRO A 178 -13.99 17.89 27.30
C PRO A 178 -15.22 18.37 26.56
N VAL A 179 -15.65 19.60 26.85
CA VAL A 179 -16.78 20.22 26.16
C VAL A 179 -16.31 20.35 24.72
N VAL A 180 -16.69 19.37 23.90
CA VAL A 180 -16.41 19.35 22.47
C VAL A 180 -17.32 20.41 21.89
N THR A 181 -16.87 21.66 21.88
CA THR A 181 -17.57 22.68 21.12
C THR A 181 -17.36 22.33 19.65
N PRO A 182 -18.42 22.00 18.90
CA PRO A 182 -18.28 21.82 17.46
C PRO A 182 -17.84 23.18 16.91
N VAL A 183 -16.57 23.28 16.50
CA VAL A 183 -16.11 24.43 15.74
C VAL A 183 -16.77 24.31 14.38
N ARG A 184 -17.90 25.02 14.24
CA ARG A 184 -18.68 25.10 13.01
C ARG A 184 -17.88 25.94 12.04
N TRP A 185 -17.03 25.31 11.24
CA TRP A 185 -16.30 25.99 10.17
C TRP A 185 -17.32 26.66 9.23
N PRO A 186 -17.22 27.99 9.03
CA PRO A 186 -18.20 28.72 8.24
C PRO A 186 -17.95 28.48 6.75
N GLY A 187 -18.30 27.30 6.23
CA GLY A 187 -18.09 26.93 4.82
C GLY A 187 -18.66 27.94 3.81
N TRP A 188 -19.61 28.78 4.25
CA TRP A 188 -20.14 29.91 3.47
C TRP A 188 -19.07 30.94 3.07
N THR A 189 -18.00 31.12 3.85
CA THR A 189 -16.93 32.09 3.50
C THR A 189 -16.15 31.65 2.27
N LEU A 190 -15.90 30.34 2.12
CA LEU A 190 -15.25 29.77 0.94
C LEU A 190 -16.16 29.83 -0.30
N VAL A 191 -17.46 29.65 -0.10
CA VAL A 191 -18.44 29.79 -1.18
C VAL A 191 -18.50 31.23 -1.68
N LEU A 192 -18.66 32.21 -0.78
CA LEU A 192 -18.69 33.63 -1.17
C LEU A 192 -17.37 34.09 -1.82
N GLY A 193 -16.23 33.66 -1.27
CA GLY A 193 -14.92 33.93 -1.86
C GLY A 193 -14.77 33.32 -3.26
N GLY A 194 -15.23 32.08 -3.44
CA GLY A 194 -15.19 31.39 -4.72
C GLY A 194 -16.07 32.05 -5.80
N VAL A 195 -17.28 32.49 -5.46
CA VAL A 195 -18.15 33.25 -6.40
C VAL A 195 -17.49 34.56 -6.82
N ALA A 196 -16.92 35.32 -5.88
CA ALA A 196 -16.27 36.59 -6.18
C ALA A 196 -15.06 36.42 -7.11
N LEU A 197 -14.18 35.46 -6.81
CA LEU A 197 -13.01 35.15 -7.65
C LEU A 197 -13.41 34.65 -9.04
N GLY A 198 -14.39 33.72 -9.11
CA GLY A 198 -14.87 33.20 -10.39
C GLY A 198 -15.51 34.27 -11.27
N GLY A 199 -16.34 35.15 -10.69
CA GLY A 199 -16.98 36.25 -11.41
C GLY A 199 -15.98 37.25 -11.99
N THR A 200 -15.01 37.70 -11.18
CA THR A 200 -13.96 38.63 -11.63
C THR A 200 -13.05 38.01 -12.70
N GLY A 201 -12.67 36.75 -12.54
CA GLY A 201 -11.90 36.00 -13.54
C GLY A 201 -12.61 35.88 -14.88
N GLY A 202 -13.92 35.57 -14.87
CA GLY A 202 -14.73 35.47 -16.09
C GLY A 202 -14.83 36.80 -16.86
N VAL A 203 -14.97 37.93 -16.16
CA VAL A 203 -14.97 39.26 -16.78
C VAL A 203 -13.62 39.58 -17.41
N LEU A 204 -12.52 39.34 -16.70
CA LEU A 204 -11.16 39.57 -17.22
C LEU A 204 -10.87 38.70 -18.44
N TRP A 205 -11.28 37.43 -18.41
CA TRP A 205 -11.13 36.52 -19.53
C TRP A 205 -11.94 36.96 -20.76
N GLY A 206 -13.19 37.37 -20.58
CA GLY A 206 -14.04 37.87 -21.67
C GLY A 206 -13.48 39.13 -22.34
N LEU A 207 -12.99 40.08 -21.54
CA LEU A 207 -12.32 41.29 -22.04
C LEU A 207 -11.01 40.95 -22.77
N GLY A 208 -10.18 40.07 -22.18
CA GLY A 208 -8.94 39.61 -22.80
C GLY A 208 -9.17 38.89 -24.12
N ARG A 209 -10.22 38.07 -24.22
CA ARG A 209 -10.61 37.32 -25.42
C ARG A 209 -11.08 38.25 -26.54
N SER A 210 -11.90 39.25 -26.21
CA SER A 210 -12.35 40.28 -27.16
C SER A 210 -11.18 41.11 -27.70
N GLU A 211 -10.27 41.54 -26.84
CA GLU A 211 -9.04 42.23 -27.26
C GLU A 211 -8.19 41.34 -28.16
N HIS A 212 -8.04 40.07 -27.82
CA HIS A 212 -7.30 39.11 -28.64
C HIS A 212 -7.91 38.94 -30.04
N ASP A 213 -9.24 38.84 -30.16
CA ASP A 213 -9.94 38.76 -31.45
C ASP A 213 -9.79 40.06 -32.27
N ALA A 214 -9.83 41.22 -31.61
CA ALA A 214 -9.60 42.51 -32.25
C ALA A 214 -8.16 42.64 -32.79
N LEU A 215 -7.16 42.16 -32.03
CA LEU A 215 -5.78 42.09 -32.49
C LEU A 215 -5.60 41.08 -33.63
N ALA A 216 -6.19 39.90 -33.52
CA ALA A 216 -6.08 38.84 -34.52
C ALA A 216 -6.68 39.24 -35.89
N SER A 217 -7.81 39.96 -35.86
CA SER A 217 -8.49 40.45 -37.07
C SER A 217 -7.86 41.71 -37.69
N SER A 218 -6.94 42.37 -36.99
CA SER A 218 -6.21 43.55 -37.47
C SER A 218 -4.72 43.24 -37.68
N CYS A 219 -3.86 43.66 -36.76
CA CYS A 219 -2.41 43.52 -36.85
C CYS A 219 -1.92 42.05 -36.90
N GLY A 220 -2.75 41.10 -36.47
CA GLY A 220 -2.45 39.67 -36.48
C GLY A 220 -2.35 39.09 -37.88
N GLN A 221 -3.06 39.66 -38.86
CA GLN A 221 -2.98 39.21 -40.26
C GLN A 221 -1.67 39.65 -40.93
N THR A 222 -1.17 40.84 -40.56
CA THR A 222 0.05 41.42 -41.11
C THR A 222 1.31 41.08 -40.31
N GLY A 223 1.16 40.46 -39.14
CA GLY A 223 2.28 40.10 -38.26
C GLY A 223 2.95 41.30 -37.57
N THR A 224 2.29 42.46 -37.52
CA THR A 224 2.87 43.74 -37.06
C THR A 224 2.30 44.20 -35.72
N CYS A 225 1.89 43.28 -34.85
CA CYS A 225 1.28 43.64 -33.57
C CYS A 225 2.29 44.27 -32.60
N ALA A 226 1.86 45.35 -31.96
CA ALA A 226 2.62 45.99 -30.88
C ALA A 226 2.71 45.05 -29.66
N GLU A 227 3.92 44.92 -29.12
CA GLU A 227 4.23 44.00 -28.02
C GLU A 227 3.46 44.34 -26.72
N SER A 228 3.17 45.61 -26.47
CA SER A 228 2.39 46.04 -25.31
C SER A 228 0.93 45.55 -25.36
N SER A 229 0.32 45.58 -26.54
CA SER A 229 -1.08 45.17 -26.73
C SER A 229 -1.25 43.65 -26.65
N THR A 230 -0.28 42.89 -27.15
CA THR A 230 -0.28 41.42 -27.05
C THR A 230 -0.05 40.97 -25.60
N ARG A 231 0.92 41.56 -24.89
CA ARG A 231 1.17 41.27 -23.46
C ARG A 231 -0.02 41.63 -22.58
N ALA A 232 -0.70 42.75 -22.83
CA ALA A 232 -1.87 43.15 -22.05
C ALA A 232 -3.05 42.18 -22.21
N SER A 233 -3.33 41.73 -23.44
CA SER A 233 -4.38 40.75 -23.72
C SER A 233 -4.05 39.37 -23.12
N GLN A 234 -2.81 38.89 -23.30
CA GLN A 234 -2.36 37.62 -22.71
C GLN A 234 -2.40 37.65 -21.18
N ALA A 235 -1.98 38.75 -20.56
CA ALA A 235 -2.04 38.90 -19.11
C ALA A 235 -3.48 38.80 -18.57
N LYS A 236 -4.45 39.42 -19.24
CA LYS A 236 -5.87 39.33 -18.85
C LYS A 236 -6.44 37.91 -18.98
N LEU A 237 -6.07 37.19 -20.04
CA LEU A 237 -6.47 35.80 -20.23
C LEU A 237 -5.89 34.88 -19.15
N VAL A 238 -4.58 34.98 -18.89
CA VAL A 238 -3.90 34.16 -17.87
C VAL A 238 -4.43 34.45 -16.46
N VAL A 239 -4.59 35.73 -16.10
CA VAL A 239 -5.15 36.11 -14.80
C VAL A 239 -6.61 35.66 -14.69
N GLY A 240 -7.38 35.78 -15.77
CA GLY A 240 -8.76 35.29 -15.85
C GLY A 240 -8.86 33.80 -15.55
N ASP A 241 -8.06 32.97 -16.23
CA ASP A 241 -8.07 31.51 -16.05
C ASP A 241 -7.72 31.09 -14.61
N VAL A 242 -6.68 31.69 -14.03
CA VAL A 242 -6.26 31.39 -12.65
C VAL A 242 -7.36 31.72 -11.65
N LEU A 243 -8.03 32.86 -11.80
CA LEU A 243 -9.11 33.29 -10.90
C LEU A 243 -10.35 32.41 -11.02
N VAL A 244 -10.74 32.03 -12.25
CA VAL A 244 -11.87 31.13 -12.48
C VAL A 244 -11.60 29.75 -11.86
N LEU A 245 -10.43 29.17 -12.11
CA LEU A 245 -10.07 27.86 -11.56
C LEU A 245 -10.03 27.88 -10.02
N THR A 246 -9.40 28.90 -9.44
CA THR A 246 -9.35 29.07 -7.98
C THR A 246 -10.75 29.23 -7.39
N GLY A 247 -11.62 30.00 -8.06
CA GLY A 247 -13.01 30.18 -7.65
C GLY A 247 -13.81 28.87 -7.65
N VAL A 248 -13.67 28.05 -8.69
CA VAL A 248 -14.34 26.74 -8.80
C VAL A 248 -13.86 25.77 -7.71
N VAL A 249 -12.55 25.72 -7.45
CA VAL A 249 -11.99 24.87 -6.39
C VAL A 249 -12.50 25.30 -5.01
N ALA A 250 -12.51 26.60 -4.72
CA ALA A 250 -13.01 27.14 -3.45
C ALA A 250 -14.50 26.83 -3.25
N LEU A 251 -15.32 26.93 -4.30
CA LEU A 251 -16.74 26.54 -4.28
C LEU A 251 -16.92 25.06 -3.97
N GLY A 252 -16.18 24.19 -4.65
CA GLY A 252 -16.25 22.74 -4.42
C GLY A 252 -15.89 22.34 -2.99
N ILE A 253 -14.82 22.93 -2.44
CA ILE A 253 -14.40 22.70 -1.05
C ILE A 253 -15.44 23.24 -0.07
N GLY A 254 -15.96 24.46 -0.30
CA GLY A 254 -16.99 25.07 0.55
C GLY A 254 -18.26 24.23 0.62
N ILE A 255 -18.76 23.78 -0.54
CA ILE A 255 -19.95 22.91 -0.64
C ILE A 255 -19.68 21.56 0.03
N TYR A 256 -18.51 20.96 -0.20
CA TYR A 256 -18.13 19.68 0.41
C TYR A 256 -18.20 19.73 1.94
N PHE A 257 -17.64 20.78 2.56
CA PHE A 257 -17.68 20.96 4.02
C PHE A 257 -19.08 21.33 4.53
N MET A 258 -19.96 21.88 3.68
CA MET A 258 -21.34 22.19 4.05
C MET A 258 -22.24 20.94 4.07
N VAL A 259 -21.96 19.94 3.23
CA VAL A 259 -22.73 18.70 3.09
C VAL A 259 -22.23 17.59 4.03
N ARG A 260 -20.96 17.62 4.46
CA ARG A 260 -20.38 16.63 5.37
C ARG A 260 -20.74 16.95 6.84
N PRO A 261 -21.09 15.95 7.67
CA PRO A 261 -21.22 16.15 9.11
C PRO A 261 -19.86 16.56 9.71
N PRO A 262 -19.84 17.39 10.77
CA PRO A 262 -18.61 17.88 11.37
C PRO A 262 -17.71 16.71 11.79
N THR A 263 -16.48 16.67 11.28
CA THR A 263 -15.47 15.71 11.71
C THR A 263 -14.98 16.10 13.10
N HIS A 264 -14.96 15.15 14.04
CA HIS A 264 -14.41 15.37 15.37
C HIS A 264 -12.89 15.52 15.26
N VAL A 265 -12.41 16.75 15.17
CA VAL A 265 -10.99 17.05 15.32
C VAL A 265 -10.66 16.95 16.81
N ARG A 266 -9.88 15.94 17.20
CA ARG A 266 -9.23 15.93 18.52
C ARG A 266 -8.21 17.06 18.52
N SER A 267 -8.60 18.23 19.04
CA SER A 267 -7.65 19.31 19.33
C SER A 267 -6.65 18.81 20.37
N GLY A 268 -5.43 18.47 19.92
CA GLY A 268 -4.29 18.39 20.82
C GLY A 268 -4.09 19.77 21.44
N ALA A 269 -4.09 19.83 22.77
CA ALA A 269 -3.85 21.05 23.50
C ALA A 269 -2.49 21.63 23.08
N LEU A 270 -2.51 22.74 22.34
CA LEU A 270 -1.36 23.62 22.26
C LEU A 270 -1.23 24.26 23.65
N ALA A 271 -0.21 23.86 24.40
CA ALA A 271 0.15 24.50 25.66
C ALA A 271 0.40 26.00 25.40
N PRO A 272 -0.10 26.91 26.25
CA PRO A 272 0.20 28.33 26.08
C PRO A 272 1.70 28.54 26.31
N PHE A 273 2.37 29.08 25.28
CA PHE A 273 3.71 29.66 25.43
C PHE A 273 3.59 30.84 26.39
N VAL A 274 4.04 30.64 27.63
CA VAL A 274 4.22 31.73 28.59
C VAL A 274 5.50 32.46 28.21
N PHE A 275 5.36 33.65 27.61
CA PHE A 275 6.46 34.61 27.53
C PHE A 275 6.70 35.16 28.94
N SER A 276 7.85 34.82 29.53
CA SER A 276 8.39 35.59 30.65
C SER A 276 9.14 36.79 30.07
N PHE A 277 8.72 38.00 30.46
CA PHE A 277 9.51 39.22 30.36
C PHE A 277 10.32 39.39 31.65
#